data_AF-A0A7V2AZB1-F1
#
_entry.id   AF-A0A7V2AZB1-F1
#
_cell.length_a   1.000
_cell.length_b   1.000
_cell.length_c   1.000
_cell.angle_alpha   90.00
_cell.angle_beta   90.00
_cell.angle_gamma   90.00
#
_symmetry.space_group_name_H-M   'P 1'
#
loop_
_entity.id
_entity.type
_entity.pdbx_description
1 polymer ?
#
loop_
_entity_poly.entity_id
_entity_poly.type
_entity_poly.pdbx_seq_one_letter_code
_entity_poly.pdbx_strand_id
1 'polypeptide(L)'
;MQYLTYTCRTLILSLSTFWLLSSCQKDNPVAVLPSDVAGTYDFTTFIFIPDAAAIAPANVLDTLITENTNLRLTASGQFVLSYQFRRGTESLIAGTFEVTQRRITLKAYAGSEAQLTSLLLDSPLVLNRTEVEGVLEARIRKTVNLAAFSNRYRGVPPIQGTLQLRLVQRLTTP
;
A
#
# COMPACT_ATOMS: atom_id res chain seq x y z
N MET A 1 40.06 -76.28 -6.24
CA MET A 1 39.71 -76.31 -7.68
C MET A 1 39.41 -74.88 -8.11
N GLN A 2 40.40 -74.19 -8.68
CA GLN A 2 40.43 -73.78 -10.10
C GLN A 2 39.26 -72.83 -10.44
N TYR A 3 39.39 -71.52 -10.27
CA TYR A 3 39.98 -70.51 -11.19
C TYR A 3 39.40 -70.53 -12.61
N LEU A 4 38.64 -69.49 -12.96
CA LEU A 4 38.82 -68.75 -14.23
C LEU A 4 38.21 -67.33 -14.13
N THR A 5 39.07 -66.39 -13.76
CA THR A 5 39.04 -64.96 -14.12
C THR A 5 39.42 -64.80 -15.61
N TYR A 6 39.11 -63.68 -16.27
CA TYR A 6 40.05 -62.68 -16.88
C TYR A 6 39.28 -62.02 -18.05
N THR A 7 39.30 -60.73 -18.42
CA THR A 7 39.87 -59.45 -17.95
C THR A 7 39.33 -58.38 -18.91
N CYS A 8 38.66 -57.32 -18.42
CA CYS A 8 39.12 -55.92 -18.35
C CYS A 8 40.36 -55.50 -19.17
N ARG A 9 40.17 -54.58 -20.12
CA ARG A 9 41.11 -53.51 -20.56
C ARG A 9 40.29 -52.39 -21.25
N THR A 10 39.99 -51.25 -20.63
CA THR A 10 40.69 -49.92 -20.66
C THR A 10 41.13 -49.49 -22.07
N LEU A 11 41.04 -48.24 -22.56
CA LEU A 11 40.62 -46.88 -22.14
C LEU A 11 40.86 -46.01 -23.43
N ILE A 12 40.08 -44.97 -23.76
CA ILE A 12 40.47 -43.52 -23.83
C ILE A 12 39.37 -42.84 -24.71
N LEU A 13 38.45 -42.06 -24.12
CA LEU A 13 38.46 -40.59 -23.96
C LEU A 13 38.28 -39.79 -25.29
N SER A 14 37.06 -39.30 -25.53
CA SER A 14 36.86 -38.02 -26.23
C SER A 14 35.85 -37.17 -25.48
N LEU A 15 36.32 -35.97 -25.16
CA LEU A 15 35.82 -34.94 -24.28
C LEU A 15 35.24 -33.82 -25.16
N SER A 16 34.01 -33.35 -24.91
CA SER A 16 33.47 -32.00 -25.24
C SER A 16 31.96 -32.04 -25.50
N THR A 17 31.05 -31.22 -24.97
CA THR A 17 31.10 -30.16 -23.95
C THR A 17 29.66 -29.95 -23.50
N PHE A 18 29.52 -29.85 -22.18
CA PHE A 18 28.33 -29.51 -21.41
C PHE A 18 27.94 -28.04 -21.66
N TRP A 19 26.71 -27.75 -22.09
CA TRP A 19 26.05 -26.46 -21.82
C TRP A 19 24.55 -26.70 -21.64
N LEU A 20 24.21 -27.29 -20.50
CA LEU A 20 22.92 -27.02 -19.86
C LEU A 20 22.99 -25.58 -19.35
N LEU A 21 22.55 -24.61 -20.15
CA LEU A 21 22.16 -23.31 -19.61
C LEU A 21 20.84 -23.50 -18.88
N SER A 22 20.92 -24.08 -17.68
CA SER A 22 19.93 -23.88 -16.64
C SER A 22 19.91 -22.39 -16.32
N SER A 23 19.07 -21.62 -17.01
CA SER A 23 18.52 -20.39 -16.47
C SER A 23 17.53 -20.78 -15.36
N CYS A 24 18.06 -21.31 -14.26
CA CYS A 24 17.40 -21.28 -12.97
C CYS A 24 17.71 -19.90 -12.38
N GLN A 25 17.11 -18.86 -12.96
CA GLN A 25 16.94 -17.61 -12.21
C GLN A 25 15.87 -17.92 -11.18
N LYS A 26 16.31 -18.48 -10.05
CA LYS A 26 15.50 -18.62 -8.86
C LYS A 26 15.34 -17.21 -8.30
N ASP A 27 14.41 -16.45 -8.89
CA ASP A 27 13.79 -15.35 -8.19
C ASP A 27 13.22 -15.97 -6.91
N ASN A 28 13.96 -15.90 -5.82
CA ASN A 28 13.37 -16.03 -4.50
C ASN A 28 12.64 -14.69 -4.31
N PRO A 29 11.31 -14.60 -4.50
CA PRO A 29 10.61 -13.38 -4.17
C PRO A 29 10.91 -13.09 -2.71
N VAL A 30 11.53 -11.93 -2.44
CA VAL A 30 11.72 -11.47 -1.06
C VAL A 30 10.33 -11.39 -0.46
N ALA A 31 10.02 -12.33 0.45
CA ALA A 31 8.75 -12.36 1.14
C ALA A 31 8.69 -11.12 2.04
N VAL A 32 7.78 -10.21 1.72
CA VAL A 32 7.53 -9.04 2.55
C VAL A 32 6.49 -9.42 3.57
N LEU A 33 6.81 -9.22 4.84
CA LEU A 33 5.93 -9.54 5.96
C LEU A 33 5.17 -8.28 6.39
N PRO A 34 3.95 -8.41 6.95
CA PRO A 34 3.23 -7.29 7.54
C PRO A 34 4.03 -6.55 8.64
N SER A 35 4.92 -7.25 9.34
CA SER A 35 5.84 -6.66 10.33
C SER A 35 6.78 -5.62 9.73
N ASP A 36 7.14 -5.74 8.45
CA ASP A 36 8.10 -4.85 7.79
C ASP A 36 7.53 -3.45 7.54
N VAL A 37 6.21 -3.32 7.64
CA VAL A 37 5.47 -2.05 7.46
C VAL A 37 4.59 -1.75 8.68
N ALA A 38 4.79 -2.45 9.80
CA ALA A 38 4.02 -2.22 11.00
C ALA A 38 4.42 -0.88 11.64
N GLY A 39 3.43 -0.11 12.08
CA GLY A 39 3.64 1.22 12.63
C GLY A 39 2.40 2.08 12.57
N THR A 40 2.51 3.26 13.17
CA THR A 40 1.49 4.32 13.03
C THR A 40 1.98 5.32 12.01
N TYR A 41 1.13 5.70 11.07
CA TYR A 41 1.43 6.60 9.98
C TYR A 41 0.52 7.82 10.05
N ASP A 42 1.13 9.00 10.04
CA ASP A 42 0.43 10.29 10.07
C ASP A 42 0.21 10.79 8.65
N PHE A 43 -0.98 11.33 8.39
CA PHE A 43 -1.30 11.93 7.10
C PHE A 43 -0.63 13.30 6.99
N THR A 44 0.38 13.39 6.13
CA THR A 44 1.09 14.64 5.81
C THR A 44 0.57 15.30 4.53
N THR A 45 -0.11 14.54 3.68
CA THR A 45 -0.85 15.04 2.53
C THR A 45 -2.14 14.26 2.39
N PHE A 46 -3.26 14.98 2.27
CA PHE A 46 -4.57 14.41 1.96
C PHE A 46 -5.35 15.46 1.17
N ILE A 47 -5.06 15.57 -0.12
CA ILE A 47 -5.57 16.66 -0.95
C ILE A 47 -6.23 16.13 -2.22
N PHE A 48 -7.43 16.59 -2.51
CA PHE A 48 -8.08 16.37 -3.79
C PHE A 48 -7.78 17.52 -4.73
N ILE A 49 -7.18 17.23 -5.88
CA ILE A 49 -6.84 18.21 -6.91
C ILE A 49 -7.79 18.01 -8.09
N PRO A 50 -8.74 18.93 -8.32
CA PRO A 50 -9.63 18.88 -9.47
C PRO A 50 -8.86 19.01 -10.78
N ASP A 51 -9.33 18.34 -11.84
CA ASP A 51 -8.76 18.50 -13.19
C ASP A 51 -9.12 19.87 -13.79
N ALA A 52 -10.21 20.49 -13.35
CA ALA A 52 -10.60 21.83 -13.79
C ALA A 52 -9.81 22.91 -13.05
N ALA A 53 -8.98 23.66 -13.80
CA ALA A 53 -8.08 24.68 -13.26
C ALA A 53 -8.77 25.82 -12.49
N ALA A 54 -10.06 26.08 -12.76
CA ALA A 54 -10.82 27.13 -12.08
C ALA A 54 -11.26 26.76 -10.64
N ILE A 55 -11.08 25.50 -10.24
CA ILE A 55 -11.51 25.02 -8.92
C ILE A 55 -10.27 24.74 -8.06
N ALA A 56 -10.17 25.43 -6.93
CA ALA A 56 -9.05 25.28 -6.02
C ALA A 56 -9.01 23.86 -5.41
N PRO A 57 -7.80 23.28 -5.22
CA PRO A 57 -7.63 22.02 -4.51
C PRO A 57 -8.30 21.99 -3.14
N ALA A 58 -8.82 20.82 -2.78
CA ALA A 58 -9.46 20.57 -1.50
C ALA A 58 -8.53 19.77 -0.57
N ASN A 59 -7.91 20.44 0.40
CA ASN A 59 -7.19 19.75 1.46
C ASN A 59 -8.19 19.15 2.46
N VAL A 60 -8.22 17.82 2.52
CA VAL A 60 -9.12 17.07 3.40
C VAL A 60 -8.70 17.24 4.87
N LEU A 61 -7.40 17.37 5.14
CA LEU A 61 -6.87 17.58 6.49
C LEU A 61 -7.41 18.85 7.16
N ASP A 62 -7.79 19.88 6.37
CA ASP A 62 -8.37 21.11 6.92
C ASP A 62 -9.68 20.84 7.69
N THR A 63 -10.38 19.75 7.35
CA THR A 63 -11.64 19.35 8.00
C THR A 63 -11.44 18.40 9.17
N LEU A 64 -10.23 17.87 9.35
CA LEU A 64 -9.90 16.86 10.33
C LEU A 64 -9.07 17.45 11.48
N ILE A 65 -9.07 16.75 12.62
CA ILE A 65 -8.11 16.95 13.71
C ILE A 65 -6.91 16.05 13.39
N THR A 66 -5.78 16.67 13.03
CA THR A 66 -4.60 15.96 12.49
C THR A 66 -4.00 15.00 13.50
N GLU A 67 -3.98 15.37 14.79
CA GLU A 67 -3.44 14.56 15.88
C GLU A 67 -4.19 13.22 16.03
N ASN A 68 -5.48 13.22 15.70
CA ASN A 68 -6.38 12.07 15.80
C ASN A 68 -6.60 11.38 14.45
N THR A 69 -5.88 11.80 13.40
CA THR A 69 -5.99 11.25 12.04
C THR A 69 -4.74 10.49 11.66
N ASN A 70 -4.77 9.17 11.83
CA ASN A 70 -3.61 8.30 11.57
C ASN A 70 -4.04 6.91 11.11
N LEU A 71 -3.14 6.25 10.37
CA LEU A 71 -3.28 4.86 9.95
C LEU A 71 -2.32 4.01 10.77
N ARG A 72 -2.84 3.07 11.55
CA ARG A 72 -2.05 2.06 12.25
C ARG A 72 -2.06 0.75 11.48
N LEU A 73 -0.88 0.24 11.14
CA LEU A 73 -0.65 -1.09 10.57
C LEU A 73 -0.06 -2.00 11.64
N THR A 74 -0.65 -3.17 11.86
CA THR A 74 -0.15 -4.15 12.83
C THR A 74 0.72 -5.21 12.16
N ALA A 75 1.63 -5.80 12.92
CA ALA A 75 2.44 -6.93 12.45
C ALA A 75 1.61 -8.19 12.14
N SER A 76 0.34 -8.24 12.55
CA SER A 76 -0.59 -9.34 12.25
C SER A 76 -1.34 -9.18 10.92
N GLY A 77 -1.09 -8.11 10.15
CA GLY A 77 -1.79 -7.86 8.88
C GLY A 77 -3.16 -7.20 9.05
N GLN A 78 -3.39 -6.50 10.17
CA GLN A 78 -4.60 -5.71 10.41
C GLN A 78 -4.29 -4.23 10.37
N PHE A 79 -5.27 -3.41 10.01
CA PHE A 79 -5.14 -1.96 10.12
C PHE A 79 -6.29 -1.34 10.89
N VAL A 80 -6.01 -0.17 11.46
CA VAL A 80 -7.00 0.76 12.02
C VAL A 80 -6.70 2.14 11.48
N LEU A 81 -7.68 2.76 10.82
CA LEU A 81 -7.65 4.17 10.44
C LEU A 81 -8.47 4.95 11.47
N SER A 82 -7.79 5.72 12.30
CA SER A 82 -8.40 6.71 13.20
C SER A 82 -8.57 8.02 12.47
N TYR A 83 -9.72 8.67 12.65
CA TYR A 83 -9.95 10.02 12.16
C TYR A 83 -10.99 10.75 13.00
N GLN A 84 -10.92 12.08 12.99
CA GLN A 84 -11.94 12.91 13.63
C GLN A 84 -12.14 14.19 12.82
N PHE A 85 -13.38 14.46 12.41
CA PHE A 85 -13.74 15.77 11.87
C PHE A 85 -13.73 16.83 12.98
N ARG A 86 -13.32 18.07 12.70
CA ARG A 86 -13.21 19.17 13.69
C ARG A 86 -14.49 19.44 14.51
N ARG A 87 -15.66 19.01 14.04
CA ARG A 87 -16.96 19.15 14.72
C ARG A 87 -17.65 17.80 14.97
N GLY A 88 -16.90 16.71 14.92
CA GLY A 88 -17.40 15.35 15.11
C GLY A 88 -16.70 14.63 16.26
N THR A 89 -17.17 13.43 16.56
CA THR A 89 -16.48 12.49 17.42
C THR A 89 -15.40 11.74 16.64
N GLU A 90 -14.42 11.19 17.36
CA GLU A 90 -13.48 10.26 16.76
C GLU A 90 -14.21 9.03 16.20
N SER A 91 -13.69 8.53 15.08
CA SER A 91 -14.20 7.37 14.38
C SER A 91 -13.04 6.47 13.95
N LEU A 92 -13.32 5.17 13.88
CA LEU A 92 -12.34 4.14 13.56
C LEU A 92 -12.85 3.31 12.38
N ILE A 93 -11.97 3.04 11.42
CA ILE A 93 -12.20 2.09 10.34
C ILE A 93 -11.18 0.98 10.48
N ALA A 94 -11.64 -0.25 10.66
CA ALA A 94 -10.79 -1.42 10.81
C ALA A 94 -10.85 -2.31 9.57
N GLY A 95 -9.77 -3.08 9.35
CA GLY A 95 -9.72 -4.04 8.26
C GLY A 95 -8.44 -4.86 8.27
N THR A 96 -8.18 -5.53 7.15
CA THR A 96 -6.95 -6.28 6.91
C THR A 96 -6.13 -5.61 5.81
N PHE A 97 -4.83 -5.91 5.77
CA PHE A 97 -4.00 -5.48 4.68
C PHE A 97 -3.10 -6.60 4.15
N GLU A 98 -2.82 -6.50 2.86
CA GLU A 98 -1.80 -7.30 2.19
C GLU A 98 -0.64 -6.38 1.80
N VAL A 99 0.59 -6.90 1.91
CA VAL A 99 1.79 -6.15 1.59
C VAL A 99 2.61 -6.88 0.54
N THR A 100 3.15 -6.09 -0.38
CA THR A 100 4.12 -6.52 -1.39
C THR A 100 5.35 -5.62 -1.31
N GLN A 101 6.34 -5.87 -2.15
CA GLN A 101 7.52 -5.01 -2.26
C GLN A 101 7.19 -3.54 -2.57
N ARG A 102 6.11 -3.29 -3.33
CA ARG A 102 5.80 -1.95 -3.84
C ARG A 102 4.51 -1.35 -3.30
N ARG A 103 3.63 -2.15 -2.71
CA ARG A 103 2.27 -1.73 -2.36
C ARG A 103 1.76 -2.36 -1.08
N ILE A 104 0.91 -1.63 -0.40
CA ILE A 104 0.05 -2.07 0.69
C ILE A 104 -1.40 -1.90 0.21
N THR A 105 -2.18 -2.98 0.25
CA THR A 105 -3.60 -2.98 -0.11
C THR A 105 -4.41 -3.12 1.16
N LEU A 106 -5.12 -2.07 1.56
CA LEU A 106 -5.99 -2.02 2.72
C LEU A 106 -7.41 -2.40 2.32
N LYS A 107 -8.01 -3.36 3.00
CA LYS A 107 -9.40 -3.77 2.81
C LYS A 107 -10.18 -3.60 4.11
N ALA A 108 -11.01 -2.57 4.16
CA ALA A 108 -11.89 -2.34 5.32
C ALA A 108 -12.90 -3.47 5.47
N TYR A 109 -13.31 -3.74 6.71
CA TYR A 109 -14.44 -4.63 6.99
C TYR A 109 -15.75 -4.03 6.47
N ALA A 110 -16.69 -4.90 6.12
CA ALA A 110 -18.00 -4.52 5.61
C ALA A 110 -18.73 -3.58 6.58
N GLY A 111 -19.43 -2.58 6.05
CA GLY A 111 -20.14 -1.56 6.82
C GLY A 111 -19.35 -0.25 7.00
N SER A 112 -18.08 -0.21 6.58
CA SER A 112 -17.23 1.00 6.66
C SER A 112 -17.29 1.87 5.41
N GLU A 113 -18.09 1.51 4.40
CA GLU A 113 -18.08 2.13 3.07
C GLU A 113 -18.49 3.61 3.12
N ALA A 114 -19.51 3.93 3.91
CA ALA A 114 -19.96 5.31 4.11
C ALA A 114 -18.89 6.16 4.81
N GLN A 115 -18.18 5.59 5.79
CA GLN A 115 -17.10 6.27 6.51
C GLN A 115 -15.91 6.54 5.58
N LEU A 116 -15.48 5.55 4.79
CA LEU A 116 -14.43 5.74 3.77
C LEU A 116 -14.83 6.81 2.75
N THR A 117 -16.08 6.76 2.26
CA THR A 117 -16.60 7.74 1.30
C THR A 117 -16.59 9.16 1.88
N SER A 118 -16.89 9.32 3.18
CA SER A 118 -16.82 10.62 3.86
C SER A 118 -15.40 11.22 3.88
N LEU A 119 -14.38 10.37 3.83
CA LEU A 119 -12.97 10.73 3.71
C LEU A 119 -12.49 10.78 2.25
N LEU A 120 -13.39 10.59 1.27
CA LEU A 120 -13.05 10.44 -0.15
C LEU A 120 -12.14 9.22 -0.45
N LEU A 121 -12.05 8.26 0.46
CA LEU A 121 -11.30 7.03 0.28
C LEU A 121 -12.17 5.95 -0.37
N ASP A 122 -11.51 5.02 -1.05
CA ASP A 122 -12.14 3.84 -1.66
C ASP A 122 -11.75 2.58 -0.87
N SER A 123 -12.51 1.50 -1.05
CA SER A 123 -12.15 0.16 -0.58
C SER A 123 -12.07 -0.79 -1.78
N PRO A 124 -10.94 -1.49 -2.00
CA PRO A 124 -9.70 -1.40 -1.24
C PRO A 124 -8.93 -0.09 -1.48
N LEU A 125 -8.22 0.39 -0.47
CA LEU A 125 -7.28 1.50 -0.59
C LEU A 125 -5.88 0.95 -0.88
N VAL A 126 -5.26 1.38 -1.97
CA VAL A 126 -3.92 0.95 -2.36
C VAL A 126 -2.93 2.09 -2.09
N LEU A 127 -1.96 1.83 -1.21
CA LEU A 127 -0.84 2.72 -0.91
C LEU A 127 0.43 2.15 -1.54
N ASN A 128 1.18 2.98 -2.24
CA ASN A 128 2.51 2.63 -2.74
C ASN A 128 3.54 2.83 -1.64
N ARG A 129 4.46 1.88 -1.54
CA ARG A 129 5.69 2.02 -0.78
C ARG A 129 6.66 2.85 -1.62
N THR A 130 7.32 3.81 -1.00
CA THR A 130 8.32 4.63 -1.67
C THR A 130 9.73 4.11 -1.41
N GLU A 131 10.72 4.70 -2.06
CA GLU A 131 12.14 4.45 -1.77
C GLU A 131 12.56 5.01 -0.40
N VAL A 132 11.77 5.94 0.16
CA VAL A 132 11.97 6.48 1.49
C VAL A 132 11.26 5.58 2.51
N GLU A 133 12.03 5.03 3.44
CA GLU A 133 11.51 4.18 4.50
C GLU A 133 10.46 4.94 5.35
N GLY A 134 9.40 4.23 5.74
CA GLY A 134 8.30 4.81 6.51
C GLY A 134 7.41 5.78 5.73
N VAL A 135 7.58 5.95 4.42
CA VAL A 135 6.72 6.81 3.60
C VAL A 135 5.84 5.99 2.66
N LEU A 136 4.54 6.28 2.71
CA LEU A 136 3.50 5.67 1.88
C LEU A 136 2.76 6.74 1.08
N GLU A 137 2.44 6.46 -0.18
CA GLU A 137 1.79 7.42 -1.08
C GLU A 137 0.70 6.79 -1.94
N ALA A 138 -0.36 7.55 -2.23
CA ALA A 138 -1.36 7.15 -3.20
C ALA A 138 -1.80 8.31 -4.08
N ARG A 139 -2.14 7.98 -5.32
CA ARG A 139 -2.78 8.88 -6.29
C ARG A 139 -3.98 8.17 -6.87
N ILE A 140 -5.17 8.65 -6.55
CA ILE A 140 -6.43 7.98 -6.88
C ILE A 140 -7.26 8.91 -7.75
N ARG A 141 -7.47 8.52 -9.00
CA ARG A 141 -8.30 9.30 -9.92
C ARG A 141 -9.77 8.97 -9.66
N LYS A 142 -10.58 9.99 -9.39
CA LYS A 142 -12.00 9.80 -9.06
C LYS A 142 -12.83 11.06 -9.31
N THR A 143 -14.14 10.86 -9.36
CA THR A 143 -15.12 11.93 -9.39
C THR A 143 -15.64 12.16 -7.96
N VAL A 144 -15.61 13.41 -7.50
CA VAL A 144 -15.99 13.79 -6.14
C VAL A 144 -17.04 14.89 -6.18
N ASN A 145 -18.09 14.75 -5.36
CA ASN A 145 -18.98 15.84 -5.05
C ASN A 145 -18.39 16.70 -3.92
N LEU A 146 -17.60 17.72 -4.28
CA LEU A 146 -16.95 18.60 -3.30
C LEU A 146 -17.96 19.42 -2.48
N ALA A 147 -19.17 19.65 -2.99
CA ALA A 147 -20.22 20.34 -2.25
C ALA A 147 -20.70 19.54 -1.03
N ALA A 148 -20.61 18.21 -1.08
CA ALA A 148 -20.90 17.35 0.08
C ALA A 148 -19.81 17.44 1.17
N PHE A 149 -18.60 17.87 0.80
CA PHE A 149 -17.46 17.98 1.69
C PHE A 149 -17.33 19.37 2.35
N SER A 150 -17.59 20.43 1.58
CA SER A 150 -17.51 21.80 2.11
C SER A 150 -18.47 22.74 1.38
N ASN A 151 -19.12 23.62 2.16
CA ASN A 151 -20.02 24.64 1.65
C ASN A 151 -19.35 25.61 0.66
N ARG A 152 -18.01 25.73 0.67
CA ARG A 152 -17.28 26.59 -0.28
C ARG A 152 -17.42 26.14 -1.74
N TYR A 153 -17.77 24.87 -1.95
CA TYR A 153 -18.00 24.28 -3.28
C TYR A 153 -19.49 24.13 -3.60
N ARG A 154 -20.39 24.80 -2.86
CA ARG A 154 -21.83 24.73 -3.10
C ARG A 154 -22.13 25.14 -4.55
N GLY A 155 -22.97 24.35 -5.22
CA GLY A 155 -23.37 24.58 -6.61
C GLY A 155 -22.38 24.04 -7.64
N VAL A 156 -21.21 23.54 -7.23
CA VAL A 156 -20.29 22.83 -8.11
C VAL A 156 -20.80 21.40 -8.30
N PRO A 157 -21.05 20.94 -9.54
CA PRO A 157 -21.41 19.56 -9.80
C PRO A 157 -20.25 18.61 -9.45
N PRO A 158 -20.49 17.29 -9.35
CA PRO A 158 -19.42 16.33 -9.16
C PRO A 158 -18.31 16.50 -10.21
N ILE A 159 -17.06 16.57 -9.74
CA ILE A 159 -15.91 16.91 -10.57
C ILE A 159 -14.85 15.81 -10.53
N GLN A 160 -14.25 15.55 -11.69
CA GLN A 160 -13.12 14.64 -11.83
C GLN A 160 -11.81 15.28 -11.33
N GLY A 161 -10.99 14.49 -10.66
CA GLY A 161 -9.69 14.93 -10.17
C GLY A 161 -8.85 13.77 -9.64
N THR A 162 -7.77 14.11 -8.96
CA THR A 162 -6.87 13.16 -8.32
C THR A 162 -6.80 13.44 -6.83
N LEU A 163 -7.13 12.44 -6.01
CA LEU A 163 -6.83 12.43 -4.59
C LEU A 163 -5.37 12.02 -4.40
N GLN A 164 -4.58 12.86 -3.74
CA GLN A 164 -3.20 12.59 -3.36
C GLN A 164 -3.11 12.37 -1.85
N LEU A 165 -2.53 11.23 -1.48
CA LEU A 165 -2.26 10.85 -0.10
C LEU A 165 -0.75 10.72 0.08
N ARG A 166 -0.25 11.22 1.21
CA ARG A 166 1.10 10.94 1.70
C ARG A 166 1.06 10.71 3.19
N LEU A 167 1.55 9.57 3.62
CA LEU A 167 1.60 9.17 5.01
C LEU A 167 3.06 8.94 5.42
N VAL A 168 3.41 9.38 6.62
CA VAL A 168 4.76 9.21 7.18
C VAL A 168 4.66 8.46 8.50
N GLN A 169 5.48 7.44 8.66
CA GLN A 169 5.56 6.68 9.88
C GLN A 169 5.99 7.59 11.03
N ARG A 170 5.18 7.60 12.08
CA ARG A 170 5.48 8.29 13.32
C ARG A 170 6.68 7.60 13.96
N LEU A 171 7.77 8.35 14.14
CA LEU A 171 8.92 7.87 14.89
C LEU A 171 8.47 7.68 16.35
N THR A 172 8.47 6.45 16.83
CA THR A 172 8.38 6.20 18.27
C THR A 172 9.73 6.58 18.87
N THR A 173 9.82 7.76 19.48
CA THR A 173 10.91 8.04 20.42
C THR A 173 10.82 7.01 21.56
N PRO A 174 11.91 6.27 21.84
CA PRO A 174 11.95 5.28 22.92
C PRO A 174 11.74 5.92 24.29
#